data_AF-A0A1D8SA76-F1
#
_entry.id   AF-A0A1D8SA76-F1
#
_cell.length_a   1.000
_cell.length_b   1.000
_cell.length_c   1.000
_cell.angle_alpha   90.00
_cell.angle_beta   90.00
_cell.angle_gamma   90.00
#
_symmetry.space_group_name_H-M   'P 1'
#
loop_
_entity.id
_entity.type
_entity.pdbx_description
1 polymer ?
#
loop_
_entity_poly.entity_id
_entity_poly.type
_entity_poly.pdbx_seq_one_letter_code
_entity_poly.pdbx_strand_id
1 'polypeptide(L)' 'MSTSSIPLNEAADEIKLAVDLIYLLESHGIEPQTALAALEIVKRDLEHKLSAISAPLSDE' A
#
# COMPACT_ATOMS: atom_id res chain seq x y z
N MET A 1 2.48 -31.27 2.84
CA MET A 1 3.29 -30.04 3.00
C MET A 1 2.44 -29.07 3.80
N SER A 2 2.75 -28.90 5.08
CA SER A 2 2.01 -28.00 5.95
C SER A 2 2.40 -26.57 5.59
N THR A 3 1.53 -25.85 4.90
CA THR A 3 1.67 -24.40 4.74
C THR A 3 1.42 -23.79 6.10
N SER A 4 2.47 -23.46 6.83
CA SER A 4 2.40 -22.64 8.04
C SER A 4 1.78 -21.29 7.65
N SER A 5 0.47 -21.17 7.81
CA SER A 5 -0.24 -19.91 7.71
C SER A 5 0.21 -19.07 8.91
N ILE A 6 1.15 -18.14 8.69
CA ILE A 6 1.41 -17.08 9.66
C ILE A 6 0.07 -16.37 9.85
N PRO A 7 -0.50 -16.35 11.06
CA PRO A 7 -1.76 -15.68 11.27
C PRO A 7 -1.59 -14.20 10.91
N LEU A 8 -2.56 -13.63 10.21
CA LEU A 8 -2.46 -12.26 9.67
C LEU A 8 -2.13 -11.22 10.76
N ASN A 9 -2.46 -11.48 12.03
CA ASN A 9 -2.09 -10.62 13.17
C ASN A 9 -0.57 -10.56 13.44
N GLU A 10 0.20 -11.57 13.04
CA GLU A 10 1.65 -11.68 13.19
C GLU A 10 2.41 -11.22 11.94
N ALA A 11 1.71 -10.89 10.85
CA ALA A 11 2.32 -10.37 9.64
C ALA A 11 2.84 -8.93 9.82
N ALA A 12 3.80 -8.55 8.99
CA ALA A 12 4.30 -7.17 8.90
C ALA A 12 3.15 -6.21 8.53
N ASP A 13 3.24 -4.96 8.98
CA ASP A 13 2.13 -3.99 8.86
C ASP A 13 1.78 -3.71 7.38
N GLU A 14 2.78 -3.72 6.49
CA GLU A 14 2.60 -3.59 5.05
C GLU A 14 1.80 -4.76 4.44
N ILE A 15 1.96 -5.98 4.98
CA ILE A 15 1.23 -7.16 4.51
C ILE A 15 -0.23 -7.07 4.97
N LYS A 16 -0.47 -6.69 6.23
CA LYS A 16 -1.83 -6.49 6.77
C LYS A 16 -2.59 -5.44 5.96
N LEU A 17 -1.96 -4.29 5.74
CA LEU A 17 -2.55 -3.21 4.96
C LEU A 17 -2.82 -3.64 3.51
N ALA A 18 -1.91 -4.40 2.88
CA ALA A 18 -2.15 -4.91 1.53
C ALA A 18 -3.37 -5.83 1.46
N VAL A 19 -3.55 -6.71 2.45
CA VAL A 19 -4.74 -7.59 2.54
C VAL A 19 -6.01 -6.77 2.72
N ASP A 20 -6.02 -5.77 3.60
CA ASP A 20 -7.17 -4.90 3.81
C ASP A 20 -7.53 -4.11 2.54
N LEU A 21 -6.53 -3.60 1.83
CA LEU A 21 -6.74 -2.90 0.56
C LEU A 21 -7.32 -3.81 -0.52
N ILE A 22 -6.82 -5.04 -0.65
CA ILE A 22 -7.37 -6.04 -1.59
C ILE A 22 -8.84 -6.31 -1.25
N TYR A 23 -9.14 -6.57 0.02
CA TYR A 23 -10.51 -6.81 0.47
C TYR A 23 -11.45 -5.63 0.13
N LEU A 24 -11.00 -4.39 0.35
CA LEU A 24 -11.78 -3.20 0.01
C LEU A 24 -12.03 -3.09 -1.50
N LEU A 25 -11.02 -3.31 -2.32
CA LEU A 25 -11.13 -3.22 -3.78
C LEU A 25 -12.10 -4.27 -4.34
N GLU A 26 -11.98 -5.51 -3.87
CA GLU A 26 -12.87 -6.61 -4.26
C GLU A 26 -14.31 -6.38 -3.78
N SER A 27 -14.49 -5.90 -2.54
CA SER A 27 -15.81 -5.63 -1.97
C SER A 27 -16.58 -4.53 -2.72
N HIS A 28 -15.86 -3.62 -3.39
CA HIS A 28 -16.45 -2.58 -4.23
C HIS A 28 -16.50 -2.95 -5.72
N GLY A 29 -16.13 -4.17 -6.10
CA GLY A 29 -16.15 -4.63 -7.49
C GLY A 29 -15.19 -3.87 -8.40
N ILE A 30 -14.07 -3.40 -7.88
CA ILE A 30 -13.09 -2.65 -8.66
C ILE A 30 -12.28 -3.63 -9.51
N GLU A 31 -12.28 -3.43 -10.82
CA GLU A 31 -11.49 -4.22 -11.76
C GLU A 31 -10.00 -4.15 -11.42
N PRO A 32 -9.24 -5.28 -11.47
CA PRO A 32 -7.83 -5.31 -11.12
C PRO A 32 -6.99 -4.29 -11.89
N GLN A 33 -7.31 -4.04 -13.17
CA GLN A 33 -6.61 -3.06 -13.99
C GLN A 33 -6.79 -1.63 -13.46
N THR A 34 -8.01 -1.28 -13.05
CA THR A 34 -8.33 0.01 -12.45
C THR A 34 -7.67 0.15 -11.08
N ALA A 35 -7.70 -0.91 -10.26
CA ALA A 35 -7.04 -0.94 -8.97
C ALA A 35 -5.53 -0.71 -9.09
N LEU A 36 -4.85 -1.39 -10.01
CA LEU A 36 -3.42 -1.21 -10.26
C LEU A 36 -3.09 0.23 -10.69
N ALA A 37 -3.88 0.80 -11.60
CA ALA A 37 -3.68 2.19 -12.04
C ALA A 37 -3.85 3.19 -10.87
N ALA A 38 -4.82 2.97 -9.98
CA ALA A 38 -5.03 3.80 -8.80
C ALA A 38 -3.89 3.65 -7.77
N LEU A 39 -3.45 2.41 -7.51
CA LEU A 39 -2.34 2.13 -6.60
C LEU A 39 -1.02 2.76 -7.06
N GLU A 40 -0.79 2.82 -8.38
CA GLU A 40 0.36 3.53 -8.95
C GLU A 40 0.31 5.05 -8.69
N ILE A 41 -0.87 5.65 -8.70
CA ILE A 41 -1.04 7.07 -8.34
C ILE A 41 -0.76 7.27 -6.84
N VAL A 42 -1.33 6.42 -5.99
CA VAL A 42 -1.12 6.46 -4.54
C VAL A 42 0.36 6.28 -4.20
N LYS A 43 1.04 5.32 -4.83
CA LYS A 43 2.48 5.08 -4.66
C LYS A 43 3.29 6.34 -4.96
N ARG A 44 3.06 6.98 -6.10
CA ARG A 44 3.78 8.22 -6.49
C ARG A 44 3.53 9.36 -5.50
N ASP A 45 2.29 9.52 -5.01
CA ASP A 45 1.97 10.53 -3.99
C ASP A 45 2.73 10.28 -2.67
N LEU A 46 2.80 9.02 -2.22
CA LEU A 46 3.58 8.64 -1.04
C LEU A 46 5.08 8.85 -1.24
N GLU A 47 5.63 8.47 -2.40
CA GLU A 47 7.03 8.73 -2.76
C GLU A 47 7.35 10.24 -2.75
N HIS A 48 6.46 11.08 -3.30
CA HIS A 48 6.60 12.53 -3.25
C HIS A 48 6.56 13.08 -1.81
N LYS A 49 5.71 12.52 -0.94
CA LYS A 49 5.66 12.92 0.47
C LYS A 49 6.95 12.54 1.20
N LEU A 50 7.51 11.37 0.92
CA LEU A 50 8.77 10.93 1.50
C LEU A 50 9.95 11.79 1.00
N SER A 51 9.97 12.15 -0.28
CA SER A 51 11.00 13.04 -0.82
C SER A 51 10.86 14.48 -0.32
N ALA A 52 9.64 14.98 -0.12
CA ALA A 52 9.38 16.30 0.47
C ALA A 52 9.83 16.38 1.94
N ILE A 53 9.69 15.29 2.71
CA ILE A 53 10.20 15.19 4.09
C ILE A 53 11.75 15.19 4.10
N SER A 54 12.37 14.76 3.00
CA SER A 54 13.83 14.67 2.85
C SER A 54 14.48 15.96 2.32
N ALA A 55 13.69 16.96 1.92
CA ALA A 55 14.20 18.27 1.53
C ALA A 55 14.43 19.10 2.81
N PRO A 56 15.69 19.34 3.24
CA PRO A 56 15.92 20.34 4.26
C PRO A 56 15.43 21.68 3.70
N LEU A 57 14.65 22.39 4.51
CA LEU A 57 14.42 23.83 4.38
C LEU A 57 15.79 24.47 4.14
N SER A 58 16.13 24.67 2.87
CA SER A 58 17.33 25.39 2.48
C SER A 58 16.92 26.84 2.62
N ASP A 59 17.48 27.46 3.65
CA ASP A 59 17.29 28.83 4.10
C ASP A 59 17.00 29.82 2.95
N GLU A 60 16.01 30.69 3.18
CA GLU A 60 16.01 32.05 2.65
C GLU A 60 16.14 33.03 3.83
#